data_AF-J9E5L7-F1
#
_entry.id   AF-J9E5L7-F1
#
_cell.length_a   1.000
_cell.length_b   1.000
_cell.length_c   1.000
_cell.angle_alpha   90.00
_cell.angle_beta   90.00
_cell.angle_gamma   90.00
#
_symmetry.space_group_name_H-M   'P 1'
#
loop_
_entity.id
_entity.type
_entity.pdbx_description
1 polymer ?
#
loop_
_entity_poly.entity_id
_entity_poly.type
_entity_poly.pdbx_seq_one_letter_code
_entity_poly.pdbx_strand_id
1 'polypeptide(L)'
;MQHIMKRERRMHTKFLVTDTVAVIGTSNWSGDYFDGGTTGVAFVLNQTKASLEKRHFIRDLRYIFLSHWSSNYTHDVLDYERECLQTTTGNYCEAEKDPSLLAL
;
A
#
# COMPACT_ATOMS: atom_id res chain seq x y z
N MET A 1 6.96 -20.67 -25.03
CA MET A 1 5.65 -20.53 -24.36
C MET A 1 5.90 -19.63 -23.16
N GLN A 2 5.48 -18.36 -23.19
CA GLN A 2 5.71 -17.42 -22.08
C GLN A 2 4.61 -17.60 -21.04
N HIS A 3 4.99 -18.03 -19.84
CA HIS A 3 4.10 -17.96 -18.68
C HIS A 3 4.36 -16.62 -17.98
N ILE A 4 3.42 -15.69 -18.14
CA ILE A 4 3.42 -14.38 -17.49
C ILE A 4 2.65 -14.50 -16.17
N MET A 5 3.21 -13.97 -15.09
CA MET A 5 2.61 -14.04 -13.75
C MET A 5 1.15 -13.57 -13.73
N LYS A 6 0.31 -14.28 -12.96
CA LYS A 6 -1.16 -14.10 -12.92
C LYS A 6 -1.61 -12.74 -12.35
N ARG A 7 -0.71 -11.95 -11.73
CA ARG A 7 -1.00 -10.56 -11.35
C ARG A 7 0.25 -9.75 -10.97
N GLU A 8 0.47 -8.61 -11.63
CA GLU A 8 1.35 -7.54 -11.15
C GLU A 8 0.51 -6.30 -10.80
N ARG A 9 0.01 -6.24 -9.57
CA ARG A 9 -0.44 -4.97 -8.97
C ARG A 9 0.30 -4.78 -7.66
N ARG A 10 1.48 -4.14 -7.73
CA ARG A 10 2.21 -3.75 -6.53
C ARG A 10 1.71 -2.39 -6.07
N MET A 11 1.09 -2.35 -4.90
CA MET A 11 0.84 -1.08 -4.22
C MET A 11 2.16 -0.64 -3.58
N HIS A 12 2.82 0.34 -4.20
CA HIS A 12 4.08 0.88 -3.69
C HIS A 12 3.96 2.33 -3.20
N THR A 13 2.75 2.88 -3.12
CA THR A 13 2.50 4.22 -2.57
C THR A 13 2.55 4.18 -1.04
N LYS A 14 3.32 5.08 -0.42
CA LYS A 14 3.35 5.25 1.04
C LYS A 14 2.74 6.60 1.39
N PHE A 15 1.53 6.56 1.91
CA PHE A 15 0.86 7.74 2.42
C PHE A 15 0.03 7.41 3.66
N LEU A 16 -0.20 8.42 4.47
CA LEU A 16 -1.16 8.44 5.56
C LEU A 16 -2.08 9.63 5.36
N VAL A 17 -3.36 9.45 5.62
CA VAL A 17 -4.36 10.52 5.57
C VAL A 17 -5.24 10.46 6.80
N THR A 18 -5.43 11.61 7.44
CA THR A 18 -6.42 11.85 8.50
C THR A 18 -7.42 12.91 8.03
N ASP A 19 -8.37 13.31 8.87
CA ASP A 19 -9.33 14.37 8.52
C ASP A 19 -8.70 15.77 8.35
N THR A 20 -7.45 15.96 8.77
CA THR A 20 -6.77 17.27 8.71
C THR A 20 -5.31 17.21 8.25
N VAL A 21 -4.66 16.05 8.26
CA VAL A 21 -3.24 15.91 7.98
C VAL A 21 -3.01 14.79 6.97
N ALA A 22 -2.13 15.02 6.01
CA ALA A 22 -1.61 13.99 5.12
C ALA A 22 -0.09 13.93 5.19
N VAL A 23 0.43 12.71 5.11
CA VAL A 23 1.86 12.43 4.98
C VAL A 23 2.04 11.61 3.71
N ILE A 24 2.93 12.02 2.83
CA ILE A 24 3.35 11.25 1.65
C ILE A 24 4.85 11.11 1.72
N GLY A 25 5.38 9.91 1.60
CA GLY A 25 6.82 9.69 1.75
C GLY A 25 7.36 8.54 0.93
N THR A 26 8.67 8.34 1.08
CA THR A 26 9.41 7.27 0.39
C THR A 26 9.60 6.01 1.23
N SER A 27 9.53 6.13 2.56
CA SER A 27 9.74 5.04 3.51
C SER A 27 8.47 4.22 3.78
N ASN A 28 8.62 2.91 3.96
CA ASN A 28 7.59 2.09 4.59
C ASN A 28 7.53 2.36 6.10
N TRP A 29 6.48 1.85 6.75
CA TRP A 29 6.29 1.97 8.22
C TRP A 29 6.81 0.74 8.98
N SER A 30 7.62 -0.10 8.32
CA SER A 30 8.29 -1.23 8.94
C SER A 30 9.55 -0.76 9.68
N GLY A 31 9.87 -1.43 10.80
CA GLY A 31 10.95 -1.03 11.72
C GLY A 31 12.33 -0.95 11.05
N ASP A 32 12.57 -1.77 10.03
CA ASP A 32 13.80 -1.80 9.22
C ASP A 32 14.07 -0.51 8.43
N TYR A 33 13.07 0.35 8.23
CA TYR A 33 13.28 1.68 7.66
C TYR A 33 13.78 2.71 8.67
N PHE A 34 13.77 2.38 9.97
CA PHE A 34 14.24 3.23 11.06
C PHE A 34 15.61 2.78 11.62
N ASP A 35 16.00 1.54 11.35
CA ASP A 35 17.27 0.94 11.77
C ASP A 35 18.15 0.63 10.55
N GLY A 36 19.43 1.04 10.57
CA GLY A 36 20.42 0.55 9.58
C GLY A 36 20.71 1.46 8.37
N GLY A 37 20.33 2.74 8.40
CA GLY A 37 20.85 3.76 7.48
C GLY A 37 20.06 3.97 6.19
N THR A 38 18.84 3.43 6.08
CA THR A 38 17.91 3.86 5.03
C THR A 38 17.49 5.31 5.26
N THR A 39 17.62 6.16 4.24
CA THR A 39 17.16 7.55 4.30
C THR A 39 15.84 7.69 3.56
N GLY A 40 14.89 8.41 4.15
CA GLY A 40 13.61 8.73 3.55
C GLY A 40 13.33 10.22 3.56
N VAL A 41 12.39 10.64 2.72
CA VAL A 41 11.80 11.98 2.76
C VAL A 41 10.29 11.87 2.79
N ALA A 42 9.65 12.79 3.50
CA ALA A 42 8.20 12.90 3.54
C ALA A 42 7.75 14.35 3.38
N PHE A 43 6.69 14.53 2.61
CA PHE A 43 5.90 15.76 2.58
C PHE A 43 4.75 15.64 3.58
N VAL A 44 4.66 16.61 4.49
CA VAL A 44 3.59 16.69 5.49
C VAL A 44 2.72 17.89 5.18
N LEU A 45 1.46 17.63 4.82
CA LEU A 45 0.44 18.66 4.67
C LEU A 45 -0.41 18.73 5.94
N ASN A 46 -0.38 19.87 6.62
CA ASN A 46 -1.23 20.15 7.77
C ASN A 46 -2.31 21.17 7.41
N GLN A 47 -3.57 20.75 7.39
CA GLN A 47 -4.73 21.58 7.13
C GLN A 47 -5.65 21.73 8.36
N THR A 48 -5.13 21.57 9.57
CA THR A 48 -5.93 21.70 10.81
C THR A 48 -6.59 23.09 10.93
N LYS A 49 -5.93 24.14 10.44
CA LYS A 49 -6.48 25.52 10.41
C LYS A 49 -7.31 25.84 9.16
N ALA A 50 -7.38 24.94 8.19
CA ALA A 50 -8.18 25.15 7.00
C ALA A 50 -9.65 24.78 7.28
N SER A 51 -10.59 25.57 6.75
CA SER A 51 -12.01 25.19 6.72
C SER A 51 -12.19 23.90 5.91
N LEU A 52 -13.24 23.14 6.21
CA LEU A 52 -13.53 21.86 5.55
C LEU A 52 -13.53 21.98 4.02
N GLU A 53 -14.13 23.04 3.48
CA GLU A 53 -14.18 23.29 2.03
C GLU A 53 -12.81 23.49 1.40
N LYS A 54 -11.81 23.96 2.15
CA LYS A 54 -10.44 24.18 1.64
C LYS A 54 -9.55 22.93 1.76
N ARG A 55 -10.08 21.81 2.27
CA ARG A 55 -9.32 20.56 2.46
C ARG A 55 -9.38 19.64 1.24
N HIS A 56 -9.24 20.20 0.05
CA HIS A 56 -9.32 19.44 -1.21
C HIS A 56 -8.30 18.29 -1.25
N PHE A 57 -7.05 18.54 -0.88
CA PHE A 57 -6.01 17.51 -0.92
C PHE A 57 -6.29 16.34 0.02
N ILE A 58 -6.74 16.61 1.24
CA ILE A 58 -7.16 15.57 2.20
C ILE A 58 -8.34 14.77 1.64
N ARG A 59 -9.35 15.44 1.09
CA ARG A 59 -10.52 14.79 0.47
C ARG A 59 -10.09 13.86 -0.67
N ASP A 60 -9.21 14.32 -1.53
CA ASP A 60 -8.78 13.56 -2.71
C ASP A 60 -7.90 12.36 -2.32
N LEU A 61 -7.00 12.52 -1.35
CA LEU A 61 -6.24 11.39 -0.77
C LEU A 61 -7.14 10.37 -0.08
N ARG A 62 -8.14 10.83 0.68
CA ARG A 62 -9.14 9.95 1.30
C ARG A 62 -9.94 9.18 0.26
N TYR A 63 -10.30 9.83 -0.85
CA TYR A 63 -10.96 9.15 -1.97
C TYR A 63 -10.08 8.04 -2.56
N ILE A 64 -8.79 8.32 -2.79
CA ILE A 64 -7.83 7.30 -3.24
C ILE A 64 -7.78 6.14 -2.25
N PHE A 65 -7.59 6.42 -0.95
CA PHE A 65 -7.60 5.39 0.09
C PHE A 65 -8.87 4.53 0.03
N LEU A 66 -10.04 5.16 0.02
CA LEU A 66 -11.32 4.45 0.02
C LEU A 66 -11.52 3.61 -1.23
N SER A 67 -11.09 4.09 -2.41
CA SER A 67 -11.20 3.33 -3.65
C SER A 67 -10.33 2.05 -3.65
N HIS A 68 -9.19 2.09 -2.97
CA HIS A 68 -8.40 0.89 -2.70
C HIS A 68 -9.08 0.02 -1.63
N TRP A 69 -9.50 0.62 -0.52
CA TRP A 69 -10.07 -0.09 0.63
C TRP A 69 -11.34 -0.88 0.26
N SER A 70 -12.27 -0.26 -0.47
CA SER A 70 -13.53 -0.89 -0.88
C SER A 70 -13.43 -1.68 -2.19
N SER A 71 -12.22 -1.91 -2.70
CA SER A 71 -12.01 -2.67 -3.92
C SER A 71 -12.37 -4.15 -3.74
N ASN A 72 -12.85 -4.80 -4.80
CA ASN A 72 -13.02 -6.26 -4.86
C ASN A 72 -11.72 -7.06 -4.73
N TYR A 73 -10.59 -6.37 -4.60
CA TYR A 73 -9.26 -6.96 -4.40
C TYR A 73 -8.73 -6.75 -2.98
N THR A 74 -9.52 -6.13 -2.12
CA THR A 74 -9.22 -6.02 -0.69
C THR A 74 -9.65 -7.30 -0.01
N HIS A 75 -8.79 -7.81 0.85
CA HIS A 75 -9.03 -8.97 1.68
C HIS A 75 -8.79 -8.57 3.13
N ASP A 76 -9.50 -9.20 4.06
CA ASP A 76 -9.19 -9.04 5.48
C ASP A 76 -7.78 -9.57 5.75
N VAL A 77 -7.04 -8.89 6.62
CA VAL A 77 -5.65 -9.25 6.94
C VAL A 77 -5.59 -10.64 7.60
N LEU A 78 -6.57 -10.98 8.45
CA LEU A 78 -6.62 -12.27 9.12
C LEU A 78 -7.01 -13.39 8.15
N ASP A 79 -7.87 -13.10 7.18
CA ASP A 79 -8.20 -14.04 6.11
C ASP A 79 -6.97 -14.31 5.23
N TYR A 80 -6.23 -13.27 4.86
CA TYR A 80 -4.97 -13.40 4.12
C TYR A 80 -3.93 -14.21 4.90
N GLU A 81 -3.74 -13.92 6.19
CA GLU A 81 -2.81 -14.68 7.03
C GLU A 81 -3.17 -16.17 7.04
N ARG A 82 -4.43 -16.50 7.32
CA ARG A 82 -4.90 -17.87 7.36
C ARG A 82 -4.79 -18.56 5.99
N GLU A 83 -5.35 -17.95 4.95
CA GLU A 83 -5.54 -18.60 3.65
C GLU A 83 -4.30 -18.56 2.75
N CYS A 84 -3.37 -17.63 2.97
CA CYS A 84 -2.19 -17.45 2.14
C CYS A 84 -0.86 -17.69 2.85
N LEU A 85 -0.76 -17.42 4.16
CA LEU A 85 0.48 -17.66 4.90
C LEU A 85 0.47 -19.02 5.62
N GLN A 86 -0.69 -19.49 6.08
CA GLN A 86 -0.80 -20.73 6.84
C GLN A 86 -1.26 -21.93 6.00
N THR A 87 -2.29 -21.77 5.16
CA THR A 87 -2.90 -22.91 4.42
C THR A 87 -2.68 -22.90 2.91
N THR A 88 -2.36 -21.76 2.31
CA THR A 88 -2.16 -21.59 0.85
C THR A 88 -3.36 -22.08 0.01
N THR A 89 -4.58 -21.85 0.51
CA THR A 89 -5.84 -22.24 -0.14
C THR A 89 -6.52 -21.08 -0.88
N GLY A 90 -6.13 -19.83 -0.58
CA GLY A 90 -6.74 -18.64 -1.18
C GLY A 90 -6.40 -18.50 -2.68
N ASN A 91 -7.38 -18.08 -3.49
CA ASN A 91 -7.17 -17.82 -4.92
C ASN A 91 -6.53 -16.45 -5.21
N TYR A 92 -6.25 -15.67 -4.17
CA TYR A 92 -5.68 -14.32 -4.19
C TYR A 92 -4.29 -14.26 -3.54
N CYS A 93 -3.72 -15.40 -3.17
CA CYS A 93 -2.38 -15.49 -2.62
C CYS A 93 -1.30 -15.08 -3.64
N GLU A 94 -0.16 -14.60 -3.15
CA GLU A 94 0.98 -14.32 -4.01
C GLU A 94 1.48 -15.63 -4.63
N ALA A 95 1.67 -15.64 -5.95
CA ALA A 95 2.29 -16.76 -6.64
C ALA A 95 3.82 -16.67 -6.48
N GLU A 96 4.48 -17.82 -6.42
CA GLU A 96 5.94 -17.85 -6.55
C GLU A 96 6.36 -17.15 -7.84
N LYS A 97 7.30 -16.21 -7.71
CA LYS A 97 7.91 -15.57 -8.87
C LYS A 97 8.71 -16.63 -9.59
N ASP A 98 8.43 -16.81 -10.87
CA ASP A 98 9.24 -17.67 -11.73
C ASP A 98 10.70 -17.17 -11.70
N PRO A 99 11.65 -17.97 -11.18
CA PRO A 99 13.05 -17.57 -11.07
C PRO A 99 13.68 -17.23 -12.42
N SER A 100 13.17 -17.80 -13.52
CA SER A 100 13.65 -17.52 -14.88
C SER A 100 13.30 -16.10 -15.35
N LEU A 101 12.31 -15.45 -14.72
CA LEU A 101 11.96 -14.04 -14.98
C LEU A 101 12.80 -13.06 -14.16
N LEU A 102 13.62 -13.54 -13.22
CA LEU A 102 14.53 -12.74 -12.39
C LEU A 102 15.98 -12.75 -12.90
N ALA A 103 16.29 -13.58 -13.91
CA ALA A 103 17.59 -13.61 -14.56
C ALA A 103 17.64 -12.56 -15.68
N LEU A 104 18.20 -11.39 -15.35
CA LEU A 104 18.83 -10.45 -16.29
C LEU A 104 20.31 -10.35 -15.95
#